data_AF-A0AAV4I3I9-F1
#
_entry.id   AF-A0AAV4I3I9-F1
#
_cell.length_a   1.000
_cell.length_b   1.000
_cell.length_c   1.000
_cell.angle_alpha   90.00
_cell.angle_beta   90.00
_cell.angle_gamma   90.00
#
_symmetry.space_group_name_H-M   'P 1'
#
loop_
_entity.id
_entity.type
_entity.pdbx_description
1 polymer ?
#
loop_
_entity_poly.entity_id
_entity_poly.type
_entity_poly.pdbx_seq_one_letter_code
_entity_poly.pdbx_strand_id
1 'polypeptide(L)'
;MGTDQNRRRKDSFHRKQLRRVLGIRYPIKISNRSKSLYKKCEHTPISLEVLQARWRLFGHVLRREPSISANKAMTFYFHDNAKRARGRPITALPMTLNNDLKIL
;
A
#
# COMPACT_ATOMS: atom_id res chain seq x y z
N MET A 1 2.56 -6.72 -13.98
CA MET A 1 3.71 -5.87 -14.38
C MET A 1 3.67 -4.43 -13.82
N GLY A 2 2.52 -3.75 -13.65
CA GLY A 2 2.48 -2.33 -13.20
C GLY A 2 2.55 -2.05 -11.69
N THR A 3 2.17 -3.01 -10.83
CA THR A 3 2.04 -2.81 -9.37
C THR A 3 3.38 -2.81 -8.64
N ASP A 4 4.29 -3.72 -9.00
CA ASP A 4 5.63 -3.81 -8.41
C ASP A 4 6.48 -2.57 -8.74
N GLN A 5 6.38 -2.04 -9.97
CA GLN A 5 7.09 -0.82 -10.34
C GLN A 5 6.63 0.40 -9.52
N ASN A 6 5.34 0.49 -9.21
CA ASN A 6 4.81 1.56 -8.35
C ASN A 6 5.29 1.40 -6.90
N ARG A 7 5.35 0.16 -6.38
CA ARG A 7 5.91 -0.15 -5.06
C ARG A 7 7.36 0.34 -4.95
N ARG A 8 8.20 -0.05 -5.92
CA ARG A 8 9.62 0.33 -5.98
C ARG A 8 9.82 1.84 -6.04
N ARG A 9 8.99 2.55 -6.81
CA ARG A 9 9.02 4.03 -6.91
C ARG A 9 8.74 4.69 -5.55
N LYS A 10 7.70 4.25 -4.85
CA LYS A 10 7.36 4.75 -3.50
C LYS A 10 8.48 4.51 -2.50
N ASP A 11 9.03 3.29 -2.46
CA ASP A 11 10.14 2.97 -1.56
C ASP A 11 11.41 3.76 -1.92
N SER A 12 11.65 4.02 -3.20
CA SER A 12 12.79 4.84 -3.64
C SER A 12 12.66 6.28 -3.17
N PHE A 13 11.46 6.85 -3.30
CA PHE A 13 11.16 8.17 -2.78
C PHE A 13 11.33 8.24 -1.26
N HIS A 14 10.79 7.26 -0.51
CA HIS A 14 10.95 7.20 0.95
C HIS A 14 12.42 7.15 1.37
N ARG A 15 13.23 6.27 0.74
CA ARG A 15 14.68 6.20 0.99
C ARG A 15 15.40 7.52 0.69
N LYS A 16 14.95 8.27 -0.32
CA LYS A 16 15.52 9.59 -0.64
C LYS A 16 15.25 10.59 0.50
N GLN A 17 14.06 10.58 1.08
CA GLN A 17 13.73 11.43 2.23
C GLN A 17 14.54 11.04 3.48
N LEU A 18 14.59 9.75 3.82
CA LEU A 18 15.38 9.28 4.97
C LEU A 18 16.86 9.66 4.87
N ARG A 19 17.45 9.59 3.67
CA ARG A 19 18.84 10.04 3.45
C ARG A 19 19.01 11.54 3.67
N ARG A 20 18.02 12.36 3.30
CA ARG A 20 18.05 13.82 3.53
C ARG A 20 17.99 14.13 5.02
N VAL A 21 17.09 13.48 5.75
CA VAL A 21 16.95 13.63 7.21
C VAL A 21 18.24 13.24 7.92
N LEU A 22 18.88 12.15 7.51
CA LEU A 22 20.17 11.71 8.07
C LEU A 22 21.40 12.48 7.55
N GLY A 23 21.23 13.48 6.69
CA GLY A 23 22.35 14.26 6.14
C GLY A 23 23.29 13.46 5.22
N ILE A 24 22.90 12.28 4.72
CA ILE A 24 23.75 11.43 3.89
C ILE A 24 23.86 12.03 2.48
N ARG A 25 25.02 12.61 2.18
CA ARG A 25 25.36 13.18 0.87
C ARG A 25 26.49 12.40 0.20
N TYR A 26 26.62 12.55 -1.11
CA TYR A 26 27.83 12.11 -1.82
C TYR A 26 29.07 12.80 -1.18
N PRO A 27 30.24 12.14 -1.03
CA PRO A 27 30.65 10.83 -1.57
C PRO A 27 30.32 9.62 -0.67
N ILE A 28 29.59 9.81 0.43
CA ILE A 28 29.33 8.74 1.40
C ILE A 28 28.48 7.63 0.76
N LYS A 29 29.11 6.46 0.53
CA LYS A 29 28.45 5.27 -0.01
C LYS A 29 28.14 4.28 1.12
N ILE A 30 26.86 4.09 1.40
CA ILE A 30 26.42 2.94 2.19
C ILE A 30 26.37 1.72 1.23
N SER A 31 26.99 0.60 1.57
CA SER A 31 27.05 -0.59 0.68
C SER A 31 25.82 -1.49 0.80
N ASN A 32 25.10 -1.43 1.92
CA ASN A 32 23.87 -2.20 2.21
C ASN A 32 22.62 -1.28 2.38
N ARG A 33 22.48 -0.27 1.51
CA ARG A 33 21.70 0.97 1.81
C ARG A 33 20.27 0.79 2.25
N SER A 34 19.50 -0.11 1.63
CA SER A 34 18.05 -0.15 1.93
C SER A 34 17.83 -0.71 3.34
N LYS A 35 18.39 -1.89 3.64
CA LYS A 35 18.21 -2.57 4.93
C LYS A 35 18.89 -1.81 6.08
N SER A 36 20.09 -1.28 5.85
CA SER A 36 20.81 -0.49 6.86
C SER A 36 20.17 0.88 7.14
N LEU A 37 19.61 1.55 6.13
CA LEU A 37 18.91 2.83 6.30
C LEU A 37 17.63 2.65 7.11
N TYR A 38 16.81 1.67 6.73
CA TYR A 38 15.58 1.36 7.46
C TYR A 38 15.85 0.90 8.89
N LYS A 39 16.87 0.06 9.11
CA LYS A 39 17.28 -0.35 10.47
C LYS A 39 17.75 0.83 11.32
N LYS A 40 18.52 1.77 10.75
CA LYS A 40 19.00 2.97 11.47
C LYS A 40 17.89 3.93 11.84
N CYS A 41 16.87 4.04 11.00
CA CYS A 41 15.72 4.90 11.26
C CYS A 41 14.60 4.17 12.01
N GLU A 42 14.76 2.89 12.36
CA GLU A 42 13.69 2.05 12.92
C GLU A 42 12.38 2.08 12.11
N HIS A 43 12.50 2.29 10.80
CA HIS A 43 11.37 2.42 9.88
C HIS A 43 11.27 1.25 8.93
N THR A 44 10.06 1.02 8.41
CA THR A 44 9.81 0.02 7.37
C THR A 44 9.67 0.70 6.00
N PRO A 45 9.81 -0.05 4.89
CA PRO A 45 9.43 0.45 3.57
C PRO A 45 8.00 1.00 3.55
N ILE A 46 7.80 2.18 2.97
CA ILE A 46 6.49 2.85 2.96
C ILE A 46 5.42 2.02 2.26
N SER A 47 5.82 1.20 1.29
CA SER A 47 4.91 0.29 0.63
C SER A 47 4.28 -0.73 1.58
N LEU A 48 5.03 -1.21 2.58
CA LEU A 48 4.54 -2.14 3.60
C LEU A 48 3.61 -1.45 4.58
N GLU A 49 3.92 -0.21 4.99
CA GLU A 49 3.02 0.58 5.85
C GLU A 49 1.69 0.86 5.14
N VAL A 50 1.73 1.22 3.86
CA VAL A 50 0.53 1.43 3.04
C VAL A 50 -0.27 0.13 2.89
N LEU A 51 0.39 -1.01 2.69
CA LEU A 51 -0.24 -2.32 2.65
C LEU A 51 -0.96 -2.58 3.98
N GLN A 52 -0.26 -2.46 5.10
CA GLN A 52 -0.82 -2.69 6.43
C GLN A 52 -2.00 -1.75 6.72
N ALA A 53 -1.87 -0.46 6.42
CA ALA A 53 -2.94 0.53 6.61
C ALA A 53 -4.19 0.17 5.81
N ARG A 54 -4.03 -0.31 4.57
CA ARG A 54 -5.15 -0.75 3.72
C ARG A 54 -5.89 -1.95 4.32
N TRP A 55 -5.16 -2.95 4.81
CA TRP A 55 -5.75 -4.11 5.49
C TRP A 55 -6.40 -3.73 6.83
N ARG A 56 -5.81 -2.79 7.58
CA ARG A 56 -6.42 -2.24 8.81
C ARG A 56 -7.74 -1.53 8.50
N LEU A 57 -7.78 -0.73 7.44
CA LEU A 57 -9.00 -0.07 6.97
C LEU A 57 -10.07 -1.09 6.58
N PHE A 58 -9.70 -2.12 5.82
CA PHE A 58 -10.60 -3.22 5.46
C PHE A 58 -11.23 -3.87 6.69
N GLY A 59 -10.39 -4.29 7.65
CA GLY A 59 -10.89 -4.88 8.89
C GLY A 59 -11.73 -3.91 9.73
N HIS A 60 -11.41 -2.62 9.71
CA HIS A 60 -12.22 -1.60 10.38
C HIS A 60 -13.61 -1.51 9.75
N VAL A 61 -13.72 -1.42 8.42
CA VAL A 61 -15.00 -1.36 7.70
C VAL A 61 -15.87 -2.59 8.03
N LEU A 62 -15.28 -3.78 8.05
CA LEU A 62 -16.01 -5.01 8.37
C LEU A 62 -16.52 -5.10 9.81
N ARG A 63 -15.81 -4.48 10.77
CA ARG A 63 -16.24 -4.43 12.18
C ARG A 63 -17.27 -3.34 12.48
N ARG A 64 -17.50 -2.42 11.54
CA ARG A 64 -18.56 -1.41 11.68
C ARG A 64 -19.91 -2.02 11.37
N GLU A 65 -20.96 -1.36 11.87
CA GLU A 65 -22.35 -1.77 11.67
C GLU A 65 -22.66 -2.02 10.17
N PRO A 66 -23.39 -3.11 9.83
CA PRO A 66 -23.73 -3.43 8.44
C PRO A 66 -24.56 -2.36 7.73
N SER A 67 -25.23 -1.48 8.48
CA SER A 67 -26.05 -0.41 7.93
C SER A 67 -25.24 0.70 7.24
N ILE A 68 -23.95 0.85 7.60
CA ILE A 68 -23.07 1.91 7.07
C ILE A 68 -22.80 1.67 5.58
N SER A 69 -22.81 2.76 4.82
CA SER A 69 -22.54 2.78 3.38
C SER A 69 -21.26 2.05 2.98
N ALA A 70 -20.18 2.22 3.75
CA ALA A 70 -18.92 1.53 3.52
C ALA A 70 -19.05 0.00 3.63
N ASN A 71 -19.74 -0.52 4.65
CA ASN A 71 -19.95 -1.96 4.80
C ASN A 71 -20.85 -2.51 3.68
N LYS A 72 -21.96 -1.82 3.38
CA LYS A 72 -22.86 -2.13 2.25
C LYS A 72 -22.14 -2.16 0.90
N ALA A 73 -21.22 -1.23 0.66
CA ALA A 73 -20.43 -1.21 -0.57
C ALA A 73 -19.50 -2.43 -0.67
N MET A 74 -18.96 -2.89 0.45
CA MET A 74 -18.11 -4.09 0.49
C MET A 74 -18.95 -5.35 0.27
N THR A 75 -20.09 -5.49 0.94
CA THR A 75 -20.99 -6.64 0.73
C THR A 75 -21.51 -6.69 -0.71
N PHE A 76 -21.91 -5.55 -1.27
CA PHE A 76 -22.29 -5.44 -2.68
C PHE A 76 -21.17 -5.91 -3.62
N TYR A 77 -19.93 -5.45 -3.40
CA TYR A 77 -18.81 -5.87 -4.25
C TYR A 77 -18.53 -7.38 -4.19
N PHE A 78 -18.68 -8.02 -3.03
CA PHE A 78 -18.38 -9.45 -2.88
C PHE A 78 -19.54 -10.38 -3.22
N HIS A 79 -20.79 -9.95 -3.05
CA HIS A 79 -21.98 -10.77 -3.30
C HIS A 79 -22.60 -10.56 -4.66
N ASP A 80 -22.47 -9.36 -5.24
CA ASP A 80 -23.11 -9.06 -6.50
C ASP A 80 -22.21 -9.41 -7.70
N ASN A 81 -22.67 -10.37 -8.51
CA ASN A 81 -22.09 -10.68 -9.81
C ASN A 81 -22.56 -9.68 -10.89
N ALA A 82 -23.09 -8.52 -10.49
CA ALA A 82 -23.53 -7.47 -11.38
C ALA A 82 -22.47 -7.11 -12.43
N LYS A 83 -22.97 -6.80 -13.63
CA LYS A 83 -22.13 -6.35 -14.75
C LYS A 83 -21.30 -5.15 -14.29
N ARG A 84 -19.98 -5.30 -14.30
CA ARG A 84 -19.05 -4.21 -14.01
C ARG A 84 -19.36 -3.02 -14.90
N ALA A 85 -19.37 -1.82 -14.33
CA ALA A 85 -19.55 -0.59 -15.10
C ALA A 85 -18.55 -0.54 -16.26
N ARG A 86 -19.04 -0.21 -17.46
CA ARG A 86 -18.18 -0.04 -18.65
C ARG A 86 -17.28 1.19 -18.45
N GLY A 87 -15.99 1.07 -18.76
CA GLY A 87 -15.03 2.17 -18.68
C GLY A 87 -13.82 1.86 -17.79
N ARG A 88 -13.12 2.90 -17.33
CA ARG A 88 -11.95 2.75 -16.46
C ARG A 88 -12.36 2.04 -15.17
N PRO A 89 -11.69 0.93 -14.80
CA PRO A 89 -11.99 0.27 -13.54
C PRO A 89 -11.84 1.25 -12.39
N ILE A 90 -12.92 1.44 -11.63
CA ILE A 90 -12.87 2.19 -10.38
C ILE A 90 -11.94 1.41 -9.45
N THR A 91 -10.87 2.05 -8.98
CA THR A 91 -9.95 1.45 -8.02
C THR A 91 -10.60 1.38 -6.65
N ALA A 92 -11.46 0.38 -6.46
CA ALA A 92 -12.10 0.10 -5.19
C ALA A 92 -11.13 -0.57 -4.21
N LEU A 93 -11.40 -0.43 -2.91
CA LEU A 93 -10.62 -1.06 -1.83
C LEU A 93 -10.51 -2.59 -2.03
N PRO A 94 -11.59 -3.35 -2.31
CA PRO A 94 -11.51 -4.79 -2.58
C PRO A 94 -10.62 -5.17 -3.76
N MET A 95 -10.66 -4.41 -4.86
CA MET A 95 -9.83 -4.67 -6.03
C MET A 95 -8.34 -4.49 -5.71
N THR A 96 -8.03 -3.49 -4.88
CA THR A 96 -6.67 -3.22 -4.44
C THR A 96 -6.16 -4.31 -3.49
N LEU A 97 -7.00 -4.78 -2.56
CA LEU A 97 -6.69 -5.90 -1.67
C LEU A 97 -6.45 -7.20 -2.45
N ASN A 98 -7.24 -7.48 -3.48
CA ASN A 98 -7.02 -8.64 -4.35
C ASN A 98 -5.66 -8.58 -5.06
N ASN A 99 -5.23 -7.38 -5.46
CA ASN A 99 -3.89 -7.21 -6.02
C ASN A 99 -2.79 -7.39 -4.97
N ASP A 100 -3.03 -7.00 -3.72
CA ASP A 100 -2.09 -7.23 -2.64
C ASP A 100 -1.86 -8.72 -2.39
N LEU A 101 -2.94 -9.52 -2.38
CA LEU A 101 -2.87 -10.97 -2.20
C LEU A 101 -2.06 -11.66 -3.32
N LYS A 102 -2.08 -11.12 -4.54
CA LYS A 102 -1.29 -11.65 -5.66
C LYS A 102 0.20 -11.32 -5.57
N ILE A 103 0.58 -10.43 -4.65
CA ILE A 103 1.95 -9.93 -4.47
C ILE A 103 2.60 -10.53 -3.20
N LEU A 104 1.78 -11.05 -2.27
CA LEU A 104 2.23 -11.88 -1.15
C LEU A 104 2.70 -13.24 -1.67
#